data_AF-A0A537I386-F1
#
_entry.id   AF-A0A537I386-F1
#
_cell.length_a   1.000
_cell.length_b   1.000
_cell.length_c   1.000
_cell.angle_alpha   90.00
_cell.angle_beta   90.00
_cell.angle_gamma   90.00
#
_symmetry.space_group_name_H-M   'P 1'
#
loop_
_entity.id
_entity.type
_entity.pdbx_description
1 polymer ?
#
loop_
_entity_poly.entity_id
_entity_poly.type
_entity_poly.pdbx_seq_one_letter_code
_entity_poly.pdbx_strand_id
1 'polypeptide(L)'
;MSITTKQVLRVLYILSWIIFIGVCIEAGGSIFSAFYTLVINPINAKTFWEGNDLSGLYEYDRGHFFAETLLISITGVLKACIFYLVIKILHDKKLNLSQPFSNEVRLFIIKVSCLTFGIGLFTAWGVKYTGWLVKQGVKMPDTEHLRLGGADVWFFMSITLFIVAQIFKRGIEIQSENELTV
;
A
#
# COMPACT_ATOMS: atom_id res chain seq x y z
N MET A 1 23.20 27.74 -0.86
CA MET A 1 22.06 27.65 0.07
C MET A 1 21.94 26.19 0.51
N SER A 2 22.37 25.85 1.72
CA SER A 2 22.30 24.47 2.22
C SER A 2 20.87 24.17 2.66
N ILE A 3 20.21 23.21 2.02
CA ILE A 3 18.91 22.72 2.46
C ILE A 3 19.11 22.09 3.85
N THR A 4 18.42 22.61 4.86
CA THR A 4 18.49 22.04 6.20
C THR A 4 17.65 20.77 6.27
N THR A 5 18.11 19.80 7.05
CA THR A 5 17.42 18.55 7.32
C THR A 5 15.94 18.74 7.74
N LYS A 6 15.66 19.79 8.53
CA LYS A 6 14.31 20.18 8.94
C LYS A 6 13.42 20.59 7.75
N GLN A 7 13.99 21.25 6.74
CA GLN A 7 13.26 21.61 5.52
C GLN A 7 12.94 20.36 4.69
N VAL A 8 13.87 19.42 4.54
CA VAL A 8 13.62 18.14 3.82
C VAL A 8 12.47 17.38 4.47
N LEU A 9 12.51 17.18 5.79
CA LEU A 9 11.44 16.47 6.51
C LEU A 9 10.09 17.16 6.39
N ARG A 10 10.05 18.51 6.39
CA ARG A 10 8.82 19.28 6.21
C ARG A 10 8.23 19.09 4.81
N VAL A 11 9.06 19.10 3.77
CA VAL A 11 8.62 18.85 2.40
C VAL A 11 8.07 17.43 2.27
N LEU A 12 8.79 16.43 2.77
CA LEU A 12 8.33 15.03 2.76
C LEU A 12 7.01 14.86 3.51
N TYR A 13 6.80 15.58 4.62
CA TYR A 13 5.56 15.53 5.37
C TYR A 13 4.36 16.04 4.56
N ILE A 14 4.51 17.18 3.88
CA ILE A 14 3.46 17.75 3.03
C ILE A 14 3.15 16.82 1.86
N LEU A 15 4.18 16.29 1.19
CA LEU A 15 4.02 15.34 0.09
C LEU A 15 3.32 14.06 0.55
N SER A 16 3.67 13.55 1.74
CA SER A 16 3.05 12.36 2.30
C SER A 16 1.56 12.54 2.56
N TRP A 17 1.13 13.72 3.02
CA TRP A 17 -0.29 14.06 3.17
C TRP A 17 -1.04 14.09 1.84
N ILE A 18 -0.46 14.71 0.80
CA ILE A 18 -1.07 14.77 -0.52
C ILE A 18 -1.29 13.36 -1.07
N ILE A 19 -0.26 12.50 -0.99
CA ILE A 19 -0.36 11.12 -1.48
C ILE A 19 -1.34 10.31 -0.64
N PHE A 20 -1.32 10.47 0.69
CA PHE A 20 -2.25 9.79 1.60
C PHE A 20 -3.71 10.07 1.26
N ILE A 21 -4.06 11.33 0.98
CA ILE A 21 -5.41 11.70 0.57
C ILE A 21 -5.78 10.99 -0.75
N GLY A 22 -4.88 10.99 -1.73
CA GLY A 22 -5.11 10.32 -3.01
C GLY A 22 -5.38 8.83 -2.86
N VAL A 23 -4.54 8.11 -2.11
CA VAL A 23 -4.72 6.66 -1.90
C VAL A 23 -5.94 6.33 -1.04
N CYS A 24 -6.34 7.21 -0.12
CA CYS A 24 -7.58 7.06 0.64
C CYS A 24 -8.82 7.23 -0.24
N ILE A 25 -8.79 8.15 -1.20
CA ILE A 25 -9.87 8.31 -2.20
C ILE A 25 -9.97 7.06 -3.07
N GLU A 26 -8.84 6.52 -3.54
CA GLU A 26 -8.79 5.28 -4.32
C GLU A 26 -9.39 4.09 -3.55
N ALA A 27 -8.93 3.87 -2.32
CA ALA A 27 -9.41 2.75 -1.48
C ALA A 27 -10.88 2.93 -1.06
N GLY A 28 -11.26 4.13 -0.61
CA GLY A 28 -12.64 4.42 -0.23
C GLY A 28 -13.60 4.33 -1.40
N GLY A 29 -13.16 4.82 -2.56
CA GLY A 29 -13.86 4.74 -3.83
C GLY A 29 -14.15 3.30 -4.26
N SER A 30 -13.13 2.43 -4.27
CA SER A 30 -13.30 1.03 -4.63
C SER A 30 -14.24 0.29 -3.66
N ILE A 31 -14.09 0.52 -2.35
CA ILE A 31 -14.94 -0.08 -1.31
C ILE A 31 -16.39 0.37 -1.48
N PHE A 32 -16.61 1.67 -1.64
CA PHE A 32 -17.94 2.22 -1.84
C PHE A 32 -18.58 1.70 -3.12
N SER A 33 -17.86 1.69 -4.24
CA SER A 33 -18.35 1.13 -5.51
C SER A 33 -18.70 -0.35 -5.37
N ALA A 34 -17.90 -1.15 -4.67
CA ALA A 34 -18.19 -2.56 -4.44
C ALA A 34 -19.49 -2.75 -3.64
N PHE A 35 -19.61 -2.05 -2.51
CA PHE A 35 -20.80 -2.08 -1.67
C PHE A 35 -22.05 -1.60 -2.42
N TYR A 36 -21.98 -0.46 -3.09
CA TYR A 36 -23.08 0.12 -3.85
C TYR A 36 -23.56 -0.81 -4.96
N THR A 37 -22.63 -1.46 -5.67
CA THR A 37 -22.97 -2.40 -6.75
C THR A 37 -23.66 -3.66 -6.22
N LEU A 38 -23.18 -4.20 -5.09
CA LEU A 38 -23.71 -5.44 -4.52
C LEU A 38 -25.07 -5.27 -3.83
N VAL A 39 -25.30 -4.12 -3.18
CA VAL A 39 -26.45 -3.92 -2.28
C VAL A 39 -27.50 -2.98 -2.86
N ILE A 40 -27.11 -2.02 -3.70
CA ILE A 40 -28.00 -0.92 -4.11
C ILE A 40 -28.34 -0.98 -5.61
N ASN A 41 -27.34 -0.93 -6.48
CA ASN A 41 -27.59 -0.89 -7.92
C ASN A 41 -26.51 -1.63 -8.74
N PRO A 42 -26.84 -2.79 -9.35
CA PRO A 42 -25.89 -3.59 -10.11
C PRO A 42 -25.39 -2.90 -11.40
N ILE A 43 -26.12 -1.89 -11.92
CA ILE A 43 -25.69 -1.12 -13.10
C ILE A 43 -24.34 -0.43 -12.85
N ASN A 44 -24.03 -0.12 -11.58
CA ASN A 44 -22.76 0.48 -11.20
C ASN A 44 -21.54 -0.42 -11.52
N ALA A 45 -21.72 -1.72 -11.75
CA ALA A 45 -20.64 -2.61 -12.19
C ALA A 45 -20.00 -2.15 -13.52
N LYS A 46 -20.78 -1.53 -14.43
CA LYS A 46 -20.30 -1.06 -15.74
C LYS A 46 -19.36 0.15 -15.64
N THR A 47 -19.52 0.93 -14.59
CA THR A 47 -18.71 2.11 -14.28
C THR A 47 -18.16 1.99 -12.88
N PHE A 48 -17.62 0.82 -12.55
CA PHE A 48 -16.93 0.61 -11.28
C PHE A 48 -15.80 1.63 -11.16
N TRP A 49 -15.33 1.87 -9.94
CA TRP A 49 -14.31 2.87 -9.59
C TRP A 49 -13.31 3.20 -10.72
N GLU A 50 -13.17 4.51 -11.02
CA GLU A 50 -12.38 5.06 -12.15
C GLU A 50 -12.87 4.65 -13.56
N GLY A 51 -14.12 4.22 -13.69
CA GLY A 51 -14.72 3.85 -14.99
C GLY A 51 -14.39 2.44 -15.46
N ASN A 52 -13.88 1.58 -14.55
CA ASN A 52 -13.62 0.18 -14.82
C ASN A 52 -14.94 -0.57 -15.10
N ASP A 53 -14.99 -1.30 -16.22
CA ASP A 53 -16.15 -2.11 -16.57
C ASP A 53 -16.02 -3.52 -15.99
N LEU A 54 -16.70 -3.76 -14.87
CA LEU A 54 -16.82 -5.06 -14.21
C LEU A 54 -18.23 -5.67 -14.40
N SER A 55 -19.04 -5.15 -15.32
CA SER A 55 -20.38 -5.68 -15.59
C SER A 55 -20.35 -7.14 -16.02
N GLY A 56 -19.42 -7.50 -16.90
CA GLY A 56 -19.23 -8.89 -17.35
C GLY A 56 -18.88 -9.85 -16.22
N LEU A 57 -18.09 -9.39 -15.22
CA LEU A 57 -17.79 -10.18 -14.04
C LEU A 57 -19.01 -10.34 -13.13
N TYR A 58 -19.76 -9.25 -12.92
CA TYR A 58 -20.96 -9.26 -12.09
C TYR A 58 -22.05 -10.18 -12.68
N GLU A 59 -22.23 -10.16 -14.00
CA GLU A 59 -23.17 -11.03 -14.73
C GLU A 59 -22.72 -12.49 -14.72
N TYR A 60 -21.41 -12.74 -14.80
CA TYR A 60 -20.84 -14.08 -14.72
C TYR A 60 -21.10 -14.73 -13.36
N ASP A 61 -20.72 -14.05 -12.27
CA ASP A 61 -20.99 -14.51 -10.92
C ASP A 61 -20.76 -13.40 -9.88
N ARG A 62 -21.72 -13.21 -8.97
CA ARG A 62 -21.64 -12.18 -7.92
C ARG A 62 -20.57 -12.47 -6.87
N GLY A 63 -20.27 -13.75 -6.62
CA GLY A 63 -19.21 -14.17 -5.70
C GLY A 63 -17.83 -13.81 -6.25
N HIS A 64 -17.60 -14.06 -7.54
CA HIS A 64 -16.38 -13.66 -8.26
C HIS A 64 -16.22 -12.14 -8.30
N PHE A 65 -17.30 -11.39 -8.52
CA PHE A 65 -17.29 -9.93 -8.40
C PHE A 65 -16.89 -9.46 -7.00
N PHE A 66 -17.49 -10.03 -5.95
CA PHE A 66 -17.12 -9.69 -4.57
C PHE A 66 -15.67 -10.03 -4.28
N ALA A 67 -15.19 -11.21 -4.67
CA ALA A 67 -13.82 -11.64 -4.44
C ALA A 67 -12.81 -10.69 -5.11
N GLU A 68 -13.03 -10.32 -6.38
CA GLU A 68 -12.14 -9.43 -7.11
C GLU A 68 -12.12 -8.03 -6.50
N THR A 69 -13.30 -7.45 -6.24
CA THR A 69 -13.40 -6.11 -5.64
C THR A 69 -12.88 -6.04 -4.20
N LEU A 70 -12.91 -7.16 -3.48
CA LEU A 70 -12.27 -7.31 -2.17
C LEU A 70 -10.74 -7.27 -2.29
N LEU A 71 -10.14 -7.97 -3.28
CA LEU A 71 -8.70 -7.92 -3.53
C LEU A 71 -8.24 -6.50 -3.90
N ILE A 72 -8.98 -5.81 -4.77
CA ILE A 72 -8.73 -4.40 -5.12
C ILE A 72 -8.77 -3.54 -3.85
N SER A 73 -9.81 -3.70 -3.03
CA SER A 73 -9.98 -2.90 -1.80
C SER A 73 -8.88 -3.15 -0.76
N ILE A 74 -8.48 -4.40 -0.55
CA ILE A 74 -7.39 -4.75 0.38
C ILE A 74 -6.09 -4.07 -0.05
N THR A 75 -5.74 -4.13 -1.34
CA THR A 75 -4.50 -3.51 -1.81
C THR A 75 -4.53 -1.99 -1.66
N GLY A 76 -5.67 -1.34 -1.94
CA GLY A 76 -5.87 0.10 -1.70
C GLY A 76 -5.69 0.48 -0.23
N VAL A 77 -6.32 -0.25 0.69
CA VAL A 77 -6.22 0.00 2.14
C VAL A 77 -4.79 -0.18 2.64
N LEU A 78 -4.08 -1.22 2.20
CA LEU A 78 -2.68 -1.44 2.59
C LEU A 78 -1.77 -0.29 2.14
N LYS A 79 -1.97 0.24 0.91
CA LYS A 79 -1.26 1.44 0.43
C LYS A 79 -1.55 2.65 1.34
N ALA A 80 -2.81 2.87 1.69
CA ALA A 80 -3.19 3.94 2.62
C ALA A 80 -2.54 3.78 4.01
N CYS A 81 -2.47 2.55 4.53
CA CYS A 81 -1.79 2.26 5.80
C CYS A 81 -0.30 2.63 5.76
N ILE A 82 0.42 2.38 4.66
CA ILE A 82 1.82 2.80 4.51
C ILE A 82 1.96 4.31 4.65
N PHE A 83 1.17 5.09 3.91
CA PHE A 83 1.27 6.55 3.97
C PHE A 83 0.82 7.13 5.31
N TYR A 84 -0.16 6.50 5.97
CA TYR A 84 -0.48 6.82 7.36
C TYR A 84 0.73 6.61 8.29
N LEU A 85 1.46 5.50 8.16
CA LEU A 85 2.67 5.26 8.96
C LEU A 85 3.76 6.30 8.67
N VAL A 86 3.93 6.71 7.41
CA VAL A 86 4.88 7.76 7.00
C VAL A 86 4.50 9.10 7.64
N ILE A 87 3.24 9.50 7.55
CA ILE A 87 2.72 10.71 8.20
C ILE A 87 2.96 10.64 9.71
N LYS A 88 2.64 9.50 10.32
CA LYS A 88 2.77 9.31 11.77
C LYS A 88 4.21 9.45 12.24
N ILE A 89 5.19 8.82 11.58
CA ILE A 89 6.60 8.93 12.01
C ILE A 89 7.15 10.36 11.85
N LEU A 90 6.73 11.08 10.81
CA LEU A 90 7.12 12.46 10.57
C LEU A 90 6.43 13.43 11.53
N HIS A 91 5.13 13.24 11.80
CA HIS A 91 4.35 14.05 12.74
C HIS A 91 4.83 13.89 14.18
N ASP A 92 5.06 12.66 14.63
CA ASP A 92 5.51 12.36 15.99
C ASP A 92 6.98 12.77 16.22
N LYS A 93 7.66 13.29 15.19
CA LYS A 93 9.09 13.68 15.20
C LYS A 93 10.02 12.56 15.68
N LYS A 94 9.61 11.29 15.49
CA LYS A 94 10.39 10.10 15.86
C LYS A 94 11.59 9.88 14.94
N LEU A 95 11.62 10.57 13.81
CA LEU A 95 12.73 10.58 12.87
C LEU A 95 13.74 11.67 13.28
N ASN A 96 14.55 11.37 14.31
CA ASN A 96 15.65 12.23 14.72
C ASN A 96 16.88 11.94 13.87
N LEU A 97 17.17 12.80 12.88
CA LEU A 97 18.32 12.59 12.00
C LEU A 97 19.68 12.82 12.66
N SER A 98 19.73 13.41 13.85
CA SER A 98 20.96 13.46 14.66
C SER A 98 21.25 12.11 15.33
N GLN A 99 20.23 11.28 15.56
CA GLN A 99 20.34 9.94 16.14
C GLN A 99 19.41 8.99 15.36
N PRO A 100 19.79 8.63 14.12
CA PRO A 100 18.87 7.95 13.20
C PRO A 100 18.59 6.50 13.61
N PHE A 101 19.48 5.86 14.35
CA PHE A 101 19.35 4.48 14.79
C PHE A 101 18.52 4.38 16.07
N SER A 102 17.20 4.36 15.91
CA SER A 102 16.26 4.18 17.01
C SER A 102 15.32 2.99 16.79
N ASN A 103 14.83 2.41 17.89
CA ASN A 103 13.87 1.31 17.84
C ASN A 103 12.56 1.73 17.15
N GLU A 104 12.16 2.99 17.26
CA GLU A 104 10.97 3.56 16.62
C GLU A 104 11.10 3.52 15.09
N VAL A 105 12.25 3.96 14.56
CA VAL A 105 12.51 3.96 13.11
C VAL A 105 12.62 2.52 12.60
N ARG A 106 13.31 1.64 13.34
CA ARG A 106 13.39 0.20 13.00
C ARG A 106 12.01 -0.44 12.92
N LEU A 107 11.15 -0.23 13.92
CA LEU A 107 9.79 -0.78 13.94
C LEU A 107 8.92 -0.21 12.82
N PHE A 108 9.08 1.06 12.49
CA PHE A 108 8.43 1.66 11.32
C PHE A 108 8.85 0.95 10.03
N ILE A 109 10.15 0.76 9.79
CA ILE A 109 10.65 0.08 8.58
C ILE A 109 10.12 -1.35 8.49
N ILE A 110 10.12 -2.11 9.61
CA ILE A 110 9.55 -3.46 9.65
C ILE A 110 8.06 -3.46 9.29
N LYS A 111 7.27 -2.54 9.86
CA LYS A 111 5.84 -2.45 9.56
C LYS A 111 5.59 -2.14 8.08
N VAL A 112 6.33 -1.20 7.51
CA VAL A 112 6.23 -0.88 6.06
C VAL A 112 6.69 -2.06 5.20
N SER A 113 7.76 -2.76 5.59
CA SER A 113 8.21 -4.00 4.91
C SER A 113 7.12 -5.09 4.93
N CYS A 114 6.43 -5.29 6.04
CA CYS A 114 5.33 -6.25 6.12
C CYS A 114 4.11 -5.82 5.29
N LEU A 115 3.76 -4.53 5.30
CA LEU A 115 2.66 -4.02 4.49
C LEU A 115 2.95 -4.14 2.99
N THR A 116 4.16 -3.80 2.56
CA THR A 116 4.60 -3.96 1.16
C THR A 116 4.61 -5.43 0.73
N PHE A 117 5.00 -6.36 1.61
CA PHE A 117 4.86 -7.79 1.36
C PHE A 117 3.40 -8.19 1.14
N GLY A 118 2.50 -7.72 2.01
CA GLY A 118 1.06 -7.95 1.90
C GLY A 118 0.51 -7.43 0.58
N ILE A 119 0.88 -6.20 0.17
CA ILE A 119 0.47 -5.65 -1.13
C ILE A 119 0.95 -6.55 -2.27
N GLY A 120 2.22 -6.97 -2.26
CA GLY A 120 2.76 -7.90 -3.26
C GLY A 120 1.99 -9.22 -3.34
N LEU A 121 1.60 -9.78 -2.19
CA LEU A 121 0.81 -11.01 -2.13
C LEU A 121 -0.58 -10.82 -2.72
N PHE A 122 -1.32 -9.79 -2.31
CA PHE A 122 -2.69 -9.56 -2.77
C PHE A 122 -2.76 -9.10 -4.23
N THR A 123 -1.78 -8.32 -4.70
CA THR A 123 -1.66 -7.96 -6.12
C THR A 123 -1.32 -9.17 -6.99
N ALA A 124 -0.36 -10.01 -6.58
CA ALA A 124 -0.05 -11.26 -7.29
C ALA A 124 -1.24 -12.21 -7.33
N TRP A 125 -2.00 -12.30 -6.24
CA TRP A 125 -3.23 -13.09 -6.20
C TRP A 125 -4.28 -12.50 -7.15
N GLY A 126 -4.56 -11.20 -7.04
CA GLY A 126 -5.47 -10.48 -7.94
C GLY A 126 -5.16 -10.75 -9.39
N VAL A 127 -3.95 -10.47 -9.86
CA VAL A 127 -3.53 -10.70 -11.25
C VAL A 127 -3.74 -12.15 -11.70
N LYS A 128 -3.36 -13.13 -10.87
CA LYS A 128 -3.59 -14.55 -11.20
C LYS A 128 -5.07 -14.89 -11.27
N TYR A 129 -5.87 -14.32 -10.39
CA TYR A 129 -7.30 -14.54 -10.31
C TYR A 129 -8.05 -13.90 -11.49
N THR A 130 -7.76 -12.63 -11.81
CA THR A 130 -8.22 -11.95 -13.03
C THR A 130 -7.85 -12.77 -14.26
N GLY A 131 -6.60 -13.23 -14.37
CA GLY A 131 -6.14 -14.04 -15.50
C GLY A 131 -6.84 -15.39 -15.61
N TRP A 132 -7.21 -16.01 -14.49
CA TRP A 132 -8.05 -17.22 -14.49
C TRP A 132 -9.47 -16.94 -14.98
N LEU A 133 -10.09 -15.83 -14.55
CA LEU A 133 -11.42 -15.40 -15.01
C LEU A 133 -11.44 -15.12 -16.51
N VAL A 134 -10.41 -14.45 -17.04
CA VAL A 134 -10.28 -14.20 -18.49
C VAL A 134 -10.21 -15.52 -19.27
N LYS A 135 -9.52 -16.54 -18.74
CA LYS A 135 -9.48 -17.88 -19.36
C LYS A 135 -10.84 -18.59 -19.36
N GLN A 136 -11.74 -18.24 -18.45
CA GLN A 136 -13.13 -18.72 -18.45
C GLN A 136 -14.04 -17.95 -19.43
N GLY A 137 -13.49 -16.95 -20.15
CA GLY A 137 -14.24 -16.13 -21.11
C GLY A 137 -14.88 -14.88 -20.49
N VAL A 138 -14.58 -14.55 -19.23
CA VAL A 138 -15.07 -13.33 -18.58
C VAL A 138 -14.33 -12.12 -19.15
N LYS A 139 -15.08 -11.13 -19.63
CA LYS A 139 -14.52 -9.84 -20.07
C LYS A 139 -14.06 -9.05 -18.84
N MET A 140 -12.76 -8.86 -18.71
CA MET A 140 -12.14 -8.13 -17.59
C MET A 140 -11.34 -6.91 -18.10
N PRO A 141 -11.29 -5.81 -17.35
CA PRO A 141 -10.31 -4.74 -17.56
C PRO A 141 -8.88 -5.22 -17.37
N ASP A 142 -7.91 -4.44 -17.82
CA ASP A 142 -6.50 -4.69 -17.51
C ASP A 142 -6.28 -4.61 -15.98
N THR A 143 -5.47 -5.53 -15.46
CA THR A 143 -5.00 -5.56 -14.07
C THR A 143 -4.34 -4.25 -13.61
N GLU A 144 -3.73 -3.47 -14.52
CA GLU A 144 -3.21 -2.15 -14.19
C GLU A 144 -4.33 -1.17 -13.85
N HIS A 145 -5.41 -1.14 -14.63
CA HIS A 145 -6.59 -0.30 -14.37
C HIS A 145 -7.35 -0.72 -13.11
N LEU A 146 -7.29 -2.01 -12.76
CA LEU A 146 -7.81 -2.54 -11.49
C LEU A 146 -6.92 -2.22 -10.29
N ARG A 147 -5.78 -1.52 -10.49
CA ARG A 147 -4.80 -1.18 -9.44
C ARG A 147 -4.16 -2.40 -8.77
N LEU A 148 -4.19 -3.55 -9.45
CA LEU A 148 -3.66 -4.84 -9.00
C LEU A 148 -2.26 -5.15 -9.55
N GLY A 149 -1.68 -4.29 -10.39
CA GLY A 149 -0.32 -4.48 -10.94
C GLY A 149 0.84 -4.29 -9.94
N GLY A 150 2.03 -4.74 -10.34
CA GLY A 150 3.31 -4.40 -9.68
C GLY A 150 3.74 -5.30 -8.51
N ALA A 151 3.26 -6.54 -8.44
CA ALA A 151 3.56 -7.44 -7.33
C ALA A 151 5.07 -7.67 -7.10
N ASP A 152 5.83 -7.81 -8.19
CA ASP A 152 7.29 -7.94 -8.19
C ASP A 152 7.98 -6.73 -7.55
N VAL A 153 7.53 -5.51 -7.87
CA VAL A 153 8.04 -4.27 -7.27
C VAL A 153 7.73 -4.23 -5.77
N TRP A 154 6.52 -4.61 -5.36
CA TRP A 154 6.15 -4.65 -3.95
C TRP A 154 6.95 -5.68 -3.15
N PHE A 155 7.21 -6.86 -3.71
CA PHE A 155 8.09 -7.86 -3.08
C PHE A 155 9.52 -7.36 -2.99
N PHE A 156 10.04 -6.75 -4.05
CA PHE A 156 11.37 -6.16 -4.05
C PHE A 156 11.53 -5.08 -2.96
N MET A 157 10.55 -4.16 -2.85
CA MET A 157 10.53 -3.15 -1.80
C MET A 157 10.46 -3.77 -0.41
N SER A 158 9.64 -4.81 -0.22
CA SER A 158 9.52 -5.50 1.06
C SER A 158 10.84 -6.09 1.54
N ILE A 159 11.53 -6.85 0.67
CA ILE A 159 12.82 -7.47 0.97
C ILE A 159 13.88 -6.41 1.25
N THR A 160 13.91 -5.36 0.41
CA THR A 160 14.86 -4.25 0.58
C THR A 160 14.67 -3.55 1.93
N LEU A 161 13.43 -3.20 2.28
CA LEU A 161 13.13 -2.57 3.57
C LEU A 161 13.43 -3.50 4.75
N PHE A 162 13.20 -4.80 4.60
CA PHE A 162 13.55 -5.77 5.63
C PHE A 162 15.05 -5.80 5.90
N ILE A 163 15.88 -5.81 4.83
CA ILE A 163 17.34 -5.72 4.94
C ILE A 163 17.75 -4.42 5.66
N VAL A 164 17.16 -3.28 5.28
CA VAL A 164 17.40 -2.01 5.96
C VAL A 164 17.03 -2.09 7.44
N ALA A 165 15.93 -2.72 7.81
CA ALA A 165 15.55 -2.91 9.21
C ALA A 165 16.58 -3.75 10.00
N GLN A 166 17.23 -4.73 9.37
CA GLN A 166 18.32 -5.50 10.00
C GLN A 166 19.58 -4.65 10.19
N ILE A 167 19.93 -3.79 9.22
CA ILE A 167 21.02 -2.83 9.37
C ILE A 167 20.74 -1.89 10.54
N PHE A 168 19.51 -1.37 10.66
CA PHE A 168 19.11 -0.54 11.78
C PHE A 168 19.23 -1.26 13.12
N LYS A 169 18.84 -2.54 13.19
CA LYS A 169 19.02 -3.36 14.39
C LYS A 169 20.49 -3.39 14.82
N ARG A 170 21.41 -3.66 13.89
CA ARG A 170 22.85 -3.70 14.18
C ARG A 170 23.40 -2.32 14.57
N GLY A 171 22.93 -1.26 13.91
CA GLY A 171 23.32 0.12 14.25
C GLY A 171 22.91 0.52 15.67
N ILE A 172 21.72 0.11 16.11
CA ILE A 172 21.25 0.35 17.49
C ILE A 172 22.12 -0.39 18.50
N GLU A 173 22.49 -1.65 18.24
CA GLU A 173 23.38 -2.43 19.10
C GLU A 173 24.73 -1.74 19.28
N ILE A 174 25.38 -1.33 18.18
CA ILE A 174 26.67 -0.64 18.21
C ILE A 174 26.59 0.69 18.96
N GLN A 175 25.51 1.45 18.75
CA GLN A 175 25.32 2.72 19.45
C GLN A 175 25.19 2.49 20.98
N SER A 176 24.44 1.47 21.39
CA SER A 176 24.27 1.14 22.81
C SER A 176 25.57 0.65 23.46
N GLU A 177 26.39 -0.10 22.73
CA GLU A 177 27.71 -0.55 23.21
C GLU A 177 28.64 0.64 23.44
N ASN A 178 28.70 1.59 22.48
CA ASN A 178 29.54 2.78 22.62
C ASN A 178 29.13 3.66 23.81
N GLU A 179 27.83 3.87 24.02
CA GLU A 179 27.31 4.67 25.15
C GLU A 179 27.62 4.03 26.52
N LEU A 180 27.82 2.72 26.59
CA LEU A 180 28.20 2.00 27.83
C LEU A 180 29.70 2.03 28.12
N THR A 181 30.53 2.36 27.12
CA THR A 181 32.00 2.35 27.24
C THR A 181 32.63 3.74 27.43
N VAL A 182 31.83 4.81 27.30
CA VAL A 182 32.26 6.21 27.49
C VAL A 182 32.02 6.67 28.92
#